data_AF-A0A8C6H4T4-F1
#
_entry.id   AF-A0A8C6H4T4-F1
#
_cell.length_a   1.000
_cell.length_b   1.000
_cell.length_c   1.000
_cell.angle_alpha   90.00
_cell.angle_beta   90.00
_cell.angle_gamma   90.00
#
_symmetry.space_group_name_H-M   'P 1'
#
loop_
_entity.id
_entity.type
_entity.pdbx_description
1 polymer ?
#
loop_
_entity_poly.entity_id
_entity_poly.type
_entity_poly.pdbx_seq_one_letter_code
_entity_poly.pdbx_strand_id
1 'polypeptide(L)'
;MTGTRSITKGSGSGGGVRLRPGPAPRPPRLWPRPPIMASNLWLILGLLASHSSDLAAVREAPPTAVTTPIQNLHIDPAHYTLSWDPAPGADITTGAFCRKGRDIFVWADPGLARCSFQSLSLCHVTNFTVFLGKDRAVAGSIQFPPDDGGDHEAAAQDLRCWVHEGRLSCQWERGPKAAGDVHYRMFWRDVRLGPAHNRECPHYHSLDVNTAGPAPHGGHEGCTLDLDTVLGSTPNSPDLVPQVTITINGSGRAGPVPCMDNTVDLQRAEVLAPPTLTVECNGSEAHARWVAPNRFHHGLLGYTLQVNQSSRSELQEYNVSIPHFWVPNAGAISFRVKSRSEVDPRKLSSWSEAWGLVCPPEVTPVKTALVTSVATVLGAGLVAAGLLLWWRKSLLSRLCPPIPRLRLPLAGEMVVWEPALEDCEVTPVTDA
;
A
#
# COMPACT_ATOMS: atom_id res chain seq x y z
N MET A 1 37.84 -2.66 -4.96
CA MET A 1 37.91 -1.32 -5.60
C MET A 1 36.63 -0.59 -5.21
N THR A 2 36.66 0.32 -4.23
CA THR A 2 37.13 1.73 -4.29
C THR A 2 36.24 2.61 -5.18
N GLY A 3 35.46 3.54 -4.64
CA GLY A 3 35.31 3.85 -3.21
C GLY A 3 34.22 4.87 -2.88
N THR A 4 33.91 4.98 -1.58
CA THR A 4 33.00 5.97 -1.00
C THR A 4 33.65 7.34 -0.86
N ARG A 5 32.83 8.41 -0.89
CA ARG A 5 33.27 9.74 -0.44
C ARG A 5 32.14 10.45 0.30
N SER A 6 32.33 10.68 1.60
CA SER A 6 31.52 11.59 2.39
C SER A 6 31.91 13.05 2.10
N ILE A 7 31.00 13.99 2.35
CA ILE A 7 31.31 15.43 2.38
C ILE A 7 30.99 15.93 3.78
N THR A 8 32.02 16.34 4.50
CA THR A 8 31.93 16.87 5.87
C THR A 8 31.61 18.37 5.85
N LYS A 9 30.87 18.83 6.86
CA LYS A 9 30.41 20.22 6.99
C LYS A 9 31.50 21.09 7.64
N GLY A 10 32.02 22.09 6.92
CA GLY A 10 33.03 23.03 7.42
C GLY A 10 32.44 24.40 7.76
N SER A 11 32.70 24.89 8.98
CA SER A 11 32.40 26.26 9.39
C SER A 11 33.70 27.08 9.43
N GLY A 12 33.65 28.35 9.00
CA GLY A 12 34.78 29.28 9.04
C GLY A 12 34.28 30.69 9.33
N SER A 13 34.92 31.36 10.29
CA SER A 13 34.54 32.70 10.77
C SER A 13 35.79 33.57 10.94
N GLY A 14 35.61 34.89 10.88
CA GLY A 14 36.67 35.90 10.92
C GLY A 14 37.25 36.23 9.55
N GLY A 15 37.82 37.42 9.33
CA GLY A 15 37.91 38.57 10.23
C GLY A 15 38.46 39.79 9.47
N GLY A 16 37.97 41.00 9.76
CA GLY A 16 38.31 42.19 8.98
C GLY A 16 39.59 42.91 9.43
N VAL A 17 40.37 43.43 8.49
CA VAL A 17 41.47 44.37 8.74
C VAL A 17 41.38 45.55 7.76
N ARG A 18 41.51 46.79 8.26
CA ARG A 18 41.67 48.02 7.45
C ARG A 18 43.15 48.40 7.39
N LEU A 19 43.66 48.77 6.21
CA LEU A 19 44.87 49.59 6.07
C LEU A 19 44.72 50.64 4.95
N ARG A 20 45.44 51.76 5.10
CA ARG A 20 45.42 53.01 4.30
C ARG A 20 46.66 53.84 4.73
N PRO A 21 47.15 54.84 3.96
CA PRO A 21 47.57 54.81 2.55
C PRO A 21 48.93 55.54 2.29
N GLY A 22 49.38 55.56 1.02
CA GLY A 22 50.31 56.58 0.47
C GLY A 22 51.77 56.11 0.25
N PRO A 23 52.68 56.98 -0.22
CA PRO A 23 52.48 58.35 -0.75
C PRO A 23 52.88 58.49 -2.25
N ALA A 24 52.93 59.71 -2.79
CA ALA A 24 53.37 60.00 -4.17
C ALA A 24 54.31 61.23 -4.26
N PRO A 25 55.30 61.26 -5.19
CA PRO A 25 56.13 62.43 -5.49
C PRO A 25 55.56 63.31 -6.63
N ARG A 26 56.09 64.54 -6.78
CA ARG A 26 55.76 65.50 -7.87
C ARG A 26 57.07 66.07 -8.54
N PRO A 27 57.18 67.31 -9.12
CA PRO A 27 57.56 67.46 -10.54
C PRO A 27 58.68 68.50 -10.81
N PRO A 28 58.88 68.91 -12.08
CA PRO A 28 59.17 70.33 -12.42
C PRO A 28 58.00 70.98 -13.23
N ARG A 29 57.58 72.26 -13.07
CA ARG A 29 58.23 73.60 -13.15
C ARG A 29 58.49 74.07 -14.61
N LEU A 30 58.22 75.32 -15.08
CA LEU A 30 57.45 76.47 -14.54
C LEU A 30 57.20 77.60 -15.63
N TRP A 31 55.93 77.98 -15.93
CA TRP A 31 55.45 79.36 -16.28
C TRP A 31 55.97 80.08 -17.57
N PRO A 32 55.50 81.30 -18.00
CA PRO A 32 54.47 82.21 -17.44
C PRO A 32 53.32 82.67 -18.40
N ARG A 33 52.45 83.59 -17.91
CA ARG A 33 51.45 84.45 -18.62
C ARG A 33 52.02 85.90 -18.75
N PRO A 34 51.29 87.03 -19.00
CA PRO A 34 49.89 87.34 -19.44
C PRO A 34 49.91 88.35 -20.64
N PRO A 35 49.00 89.33 -20.86
CA PRO A 35 47.57 89.56 -20.51
C PRO A 35 46.64 89.37 -21.76
N ILE A 36 45.55 90.07 -22.16
CA ILE A 36 44.77 91.30 -21.82
C ILE A 36 43.24 91.01 -21.99
N MET A 37 42.35 91.91 -21.55
CA MET A 37 40.88 91.87 -21.67
C MET A 37 40.35 92.37 -23.03
N ALA A 38 39.18 91.87 -23.49
CA ALA A 38 38.07 92.69 -24.01
C ALA A 38 36.76 91.89 -24.22
N SER A 39 35.63 92.53 -23.90
CA SER A 39 34.26 92.10 -24.20
C SER A 39 33.95 92.14 -25.72
N ASN A 40 33.07 91.25 -26.21
CA ASN A 40 31.82 91.68 -26.85
C ASN A 40 30.82 90.53 -27.11
N LEU A 41 29.63 90.64 -26.51
CA LEU A 41 28.58 89.63 -26.41
C LEU A 41 27.54 89.76 -27.55
N TRP A 42 27.93 89.54 -28.82
CA TRP A 42 27.06 89.82 -29.98
C TRP A 42 27.05 88.78 -31.12
N LEU A 43 27.50 87.54 -30.88
CA LEU A 43 27.56 86.48 -31.92
C LEU A 43 26.60 85.28 -31.70
N ILE A 44 25.79 85.27 -30.64
CA ILE A 44 25.04 84.06 -30.22
C ILE A 44 23.62 83.98 -30.82
N LEU A 45 23.04 85.09 -31.31
CA LEU A 45 21.67 85.09 -31.90
C LEU A 45 21.62 84.94 -33.44
N GLY A 46 22.77 84.90 -34.13
CA GLY A 46 22.81 84.87 -35.60
C GLY A 46 22.72 83.49 -36.27
N LEU A 47 22.84 82.39 -35.52
CA LEU A 47 23.10 81.05 -36.06
C LEU A 47 21.97 80.02 -35.86
N LEU A 48 20.80 80.43 -35.37
CA LEU A 48 19.65 79.54 -35.15
C LEU A 48 18.69 79.42 -36.36
N ALA A 49 19.08 79.92 -37.54
CA ALA A 49 18.21 79.99 -38.72
C ALA A 49 18.76 79.27 -39.98
N SER A 50 19.85 78.51 -39.87
CA SER A 50 20.40 77.75 -41.00
C SER A 50 21.30 76.58 -40.55
N HIS A 51 20.71 75.41 -40.31
CA HIS A 51 21.26 74.09 -40.67
C HIS A 51 20.25 72.98 -40.34
N SER A 52 19.41 72.66 -41.32
CA SER A 52 18.66 71.40 -41.35
C SER A 52 19.59 70.22 -41.64
N SER A 53 19.20 69.02 -41.18
CA SER A 53 19.78 67.72 -41.59
C SER A 53 21.25 67.50 -41.21
N ASP A 54 21.49 67.04 -39.98
CA ASP A 54 22.02 65.68 -39.76
C ASP A 54 22.10 65.37 -38.25
N LEU A 55 20.94 65.06 -37.67
CA LEU A 55 20.87 64.31 -36.42
C LEU A 55 20.42 62.90 -36.78
N ALA A 56 21.39 61.98 -36.86
CA ALA A 56 21.09 60.56 -37.00
C ALA A 56 20.23 60.15 -35.79
N ALA A 57 18.96 59.87 -36.05
CA ALA A 57 18.08 59.35 -35.02
C ALA A 57 18.63 58.00 -34.58
N VAL A 58 19.25 57.97 -33.39
CA VAL A 58 19.33 56.75 -32.58
C VAL A 58 17.88 56.42 -32.23
N ARG A 59 17.25 55.73 -33.17
CA ARG A 59 15.95 55.12 -32.99
C ARG A 59 16.16 54.10 -31.88
N GLU A 60 15.74 54.45 -30.67
CA GLU A 60 15.55 53.46 -29.61
C GLU A 60 14.77 52.32 -30.26
N ALA A 61 15.39 51.14 -30.30
CA ALA A 61 14.66 49.96 -30.72
C ALA A 61 13.45 49.85 -29.78
N PRO A 62 12.22 49.68 -30.30
CA PRO A 62 11.08 49.45 -29.43
C PRO A 62 11.47 48.27 -28.52
N PRO A 63 11.31 48.41 -27.18
CA PRO A 63 11.97 47.56 -26.19
C PRO A 63 11.73 46.11 -26.59
N THR A 64 12.80 45.41 -26.97
CA THR A 64 12.72 44.22 -27.81
C THR A 64 11.71 43.27 -27.20
N ALA A 65 10.54 43.16 -27.84
CA ALA A 65 9.44 42.40 -27.28
C ALA A 65 9.99 41.01 -27.00
N VAL A 66 9.95 40.59 -25.73
CA VAL A 66 10.38 39.24 -25.35
C VAL A 66 9.29 38.33 -25.86
N THR A 67 9.37 38.00 -27.15
CA THR A 67 8.45 37.10 -27.84
C THR A 67 8.59 35.77 -27.14
N THR A 68 7.66 35.50 -26.23
CA THR A 68 7.59 34.19 -25.58
C THR A 68 7.51 33.17 -26.71
N PRO A 69 8.35 32.12 -26.70
CA PRO A 69 8.38 31.16 -27.80
C PRO A 69 7.06 30.39 -27.93
N ILE A 70 6.19 30.51 -26.93
CA ILE A 70 4.80 30.03 -26.93
C ILE A 70 3.83 31.22 -26.80
N GLN A 71 2.64 31.07 -27.38
CA GLN A 71 1.50 31.99 -27.28
C GLN A 71 0.27 31.21 -26.78
N ASN A 72 -0.80 31.93 -26.41
CA ASN A 72 -2.10 31.34 -26.04
C ASN A 72 -2.03 30.16 -25.04
N LEU A 73 -1.13 30.25 -24.05
CA LEU A 73 -0.97 29.24 -23.00
C LEU A 73 -2.26 29.14 -22.17
N HIS A 74 -2.92 27.98 -22.22
CA HIS A 74 -4.21 27.74 -21.54
C HIS A 74 -4.30 26.33 -20.97
N ILE A 75 -5.24 26.13 -20.03
CA ILE A 75 -5.54 24.84 -19.43
C ILE A 75 -6.98 24.45 -19.78
N ASP A 76 -7.16 23.23 -20.26
CA ASP A 76 -8.46 22.58 -20.43
C ASP A 76 -8.73 21.63 -19.24
N PRO A 77 -9.65 21.97 -18.32
CA PRO A 77 -9.97 21.14 -17.18
C PRO A 77 -10.89 19.95 -17.48
N ALA A 78 -11.42 19.82 -18.70
CA ALA A 78 -12.19 18.65 -19.12
C ALA A 78 -11.26 17.52 -19.61
N HIS A 79 -10.13 17.86 -20.22
CA HIS A 79 -9.15 16.92 -20.78
C HIS A 79 -7.81 16.86 -20.02
N TYR A 80 -7.64 17.68 -18.98
CA TYR A 80 -6.42 17.80 -18.16
C TYR A 80 -5.16 18.20 -18.94
N THR A 81 -5.34 18.94 -20.03
CA THR A 81 -4.24 19.40 -20.89
C THR A 81 -3.84 20.84 -20.57
N LEU A 82 -2.52 21.07 -20.50
CA LEU A 82 -1.92 22.39 -20.65
C LEU A 82 -1.48 22.50 -22.11
N SER A 83 -2.02 23.46 -22.85
CA SER A 83 -1.82 23.61 -24.29
C SER A 83 -1.33 25.02 -24.63
N TRP A 84 -0.58 25.16 -25.71
CA TRP A 84 -0.06 26.45 -26.18
C TRP A 84 0.13 26.46 -27.69
N ASP A 85 0.12 27.63 -28.30
CA ASP A 85 0.47 27.80 -29.71
C ASP A 85 1.99 28.04 -29.85
N PRO A 86 2.67 27.42 -30.83
CA PRO A 86 4.06 27.72 -31.12
C PRO A 86 4.21 29.11 -31.78
N ALA A 87 5.20 29.89 -31.36
CA ALA A 87 5.51 31.16 -32.04
C ALA A 87 5.93 30.91 -33.51
N PRO A 88 5.59 31.80 -34.46
CA PRO A 88 5.92 31.61 -35.87
C PRO A 88 7.41 31.38 -36.12
N GLY A 89 7.76 30.22 -36.68
CA GLY A 89 9.13 29.82 -37.00
C GLY A 89 9.88 29.08 -35.88
N ALA A 90 9.26 28.80 -34.73
CA ALA A 90 9.86 28.00 -33.67
C ALA A 90 9.54 26.49 -33.83
N ASP A 91 10.57 25.63 -33.95
CA ASP A 91 10.39 24.19 -33.72
C ASP A 91 10.26 23.94 -32.21
N ILE A 92 9.05 23.59 -31.80
CA ILE A 92 8.68 23.28 -30.42
C ILE A 92 8.37 21.78 -30.23
N THR A 93 8.50 20.99 -31.30
CA THR A 93 8.23 19.55 -31.27
C THR A 93 9.32 18.74 -30.57
N THR A 94 10.53 19.29 -30.44
CA THR A 94 11.72 18.58 -29.94
C THR A 94 12.05 18.91 -28.47
N GLY A 95 11.40 18.19 -27.55
CA GLY A 95 11.80 18.14 -26.13
C GLY A 95 11.19 19.20 -25.21
N ALA A 96 10.00 19.70 -25.54
CA ALA A 96 9.20 20.49 -24.61
C ALA A 96 8.72 19.63 -23.41
N PHE A 97 8.64 20.23 -22.22
CA PHE A 97 8.05 19.58 -21.04
C PHE A 97 7.41 20.60 -20.10
N CYS A 98 6.45 20.14 -19.31
CA CYS A 98 5.68 20.95 -18.37
C CYS A 98 5.96 20.54 -16.92
N ARG A 99 5.79 21.49 -16.01
CA ARG A 99 5.80 21.26 -14.56
C ARG A 99 4.48 21.70 -13.94
N LYS A 100 3.84 20.83 -13.15
CA LYS A 100 2.72 21.13 -12.28
C LYS A 100 3.24 21.33 -10.85
N GLY A 101 3.02 22.52 -10.28
CA GLY A 101 3.54 22.89 -8.96
C GLY A 101 5.07 22.92 -8.93
N ARG A 102 5.67 22.19 -7.97
CA ARG A 102 7.12 22.16 -7.74
C ARG A 102 7.82 20.95 -8.38
N ASP A 103 7.20 19.77 -8.28
CA ASP A 103 7.92 18.48 -8.42
C ASP A 103 7.35 17.54 -9.49
N ILE A 104 6.15 17.82 -10.01
CA ILE A 104 5.50 16.96 -11.03
C ILE A 104 5.93 17.45 -12.42
N PHE A 105 6.77 16.68 -13.10
CA PHE A 105 7.21 16.94 -14.48
C PHE A 105 6.56 15.96 -15.47
N VAL A 106 6.10 16.49 -16.61
CA VAL A 106 5.40 15.75 -17.67
C VAL A 106 5.98 16.20 -19.01
N TRP A 107 6.39 15.27 -19.88
CA TRP A 107 6.83 15.61 -21.25
C TRP A 107 5.65 16.09 -22.09
N ALA A 108 5.91 16.94 -23.08
CA ALA A 108 4.88 17.28 -24.08
C ALA A 108 4.51 16.02 -24.89
N ASP A 109 3.23 15.93 -25.27
CA ASP A 109 2.71 14.80 -26.03
C ASP A 109 3.38 14.75 -27.42
N PRO A 110 3.82 13.58 -27.93
CA PRO A 110 4.65 13.52 -29.14
C PRO A 110 4.05 14.23 -30.36
N GLY A 111 4.77 15.25 -30.85
CA GLY A 111 4.35 16.07 -32.00
C GLY A 111 3.26 17.10 -31.71
N LEU A 112 2.87 17.31 -30.44
CA LEU A 112 1.79 18.22 -30.06
C LEU A 112 2.27 19.26 -29.04
N ALA A 113 1.80 20.50 -29.18
CA ALA A 113 2.11 21.61 -28.28
C ALA A 113 1.23 21.59 -27.01
N ARG A 114 1.21 20.44 -26.31
CA ARG A 114 0.44 20.22 -25.09
C ARG A 114 1.11 19.21 -24.14
N CYS A 115 0.79 19.27 -22.86
CA CYS A 115 1.10 18.24 -21.87
C CYS A 115 -0.19 17.71 -21.23
N SER A 116 -0.38 16.40 -21.21
CA SER A 116 -1.54 15.74 -20.58
C SER A 116 -1.24 15.33 -19.13
N PHE A 117 -1.99 15.84 -18.15
CA PHE A 117 -1.82 15.49 -16.73
C PHE A 117 -2.80 14.40 -16.28
N GLN A 118 -2.39 13.56 -15.31
CA GLN A 118 -3.27 12.54 -14.70
C GLN A 118 -4.40 13.14 -13.86
N SER A 119 -4.23 14.34 -13.33
CA SER A 119 -5.25 15.10 -12.60
C SER A 119 -4.97 16.59 -12.62
N LEU A 120 -6.01 17.41 -12.51
CA LEU A 120 -5.93 18.83 -12.14
C LEU A 120 -6.77 19.07 -10.89
N SER A 121 -6.30 19.98 -10.03
CA SER A 121 -7.11 20.57 -8.97
C SER A 121 -7.94 21.69 -9.58
N LEU A 122 -9.19 21.82 -9.14
CA LEU A 122 -10.14 22.87 -9.50
C LEU A 122 -10.24 23.94 -8.41
N CYS A 123 -9.59 23.72 -7.25
CA CYS A 123 -9.71 24.52 -6.03
C CYS A 123 -8.38 25.15 -5.58
N HIS A 124 -7.27 24.42 -5.70
CA HIS A 124 -5.96 24.85 -5.22
C HIS A 124 -5.12 25.47 -6.35
N VAL A 125 -5.02 26.81 -6.33
CA VAL A 125 -4.23 27.62 -7.26
C VAL A 125 -2.81 27.05 -7.41
N THR A 126 -2.58 26.38 -8.54
CA THR A 126 -1.35 25.67 -8.85
C THR A 126 -0.64 26.38 -9.99
N ASN A 127 0.66 26.67 -9.83
CA ASN A 127 1.47 27.15 -10.94
C ASN A 127 1.80 26.01 -11.92
N PHE A 128 1.53 26.24 -13.19
CA PHE A 128 2.00 25.43 -14.30
C PHE A 128 3.08 26.19 -15.06
N THR A 129 4.18 25.53 -15.40
CA THR A 129 5.31 26.12 -16.12
C THR A 129 5.64 25.27 -17.34
N VAL A 130 5.78 25.88 -18.52
CA VAL A 130 6.26 25.22 -19.75
C VAL A 130 7.75 25.51 -19.93
N PHE A 131 8.50 24.48 -20.27
CA PHE A 131 9.94 24.52 -20.53
C PHE A 131 10.25 24.03 -21.95
N LEU A 132 11.23 24.66 -22.59
CA LEU A 132 11.70 24.29 -23.92
C LEU A 132 13.21 23.98 -23.93
N GLY A 133 13.58 23.05 -24.81
CA GLY A 133 14.96 22.71 -25.13
C GLY A 133 15.71 22.01 -24.00
N LYS A 134 16.97 21.64 -24.31
CA LYS A 134 17.86 20.95 -23.37
C LYS A 134 18.24 21.83 -22.17
N ASP A 135 18.31 23.14 -22.38
CA ASP A 135 18.70 24.13 -21.38
C ASP A 135 17.58 24.45 -20.36
N ARG A 136 16.38 23.86 -20.53
CA ARG A 136 15.22 24.05 -19.65
C ARG A 136 14.83 25.53 -19.50
N ALA A 137 14.81 26.26 -20.61
CA ALA A 137 14.37 27.65 -20.62
C ALA A 137 12.87 27.72 -20.32
N VAL A 138 12.46 28.61 -19.41
CA VAL A 138 11.03 28.87 -19.13
C VAL A 138 10.43 29.58 -20.34
N ALA A 139 9.46 28.95 -20.99
CA ALA A 139 8.76 29.49 -22.15
C ALA A 139 7.50 30.28 -21.77
N GLY A 140 6.86 29.88 -20.67
CA GLY A 140 5.69 30.55 -20.12
C GLY A 140 5.20 29.89 -18.83
N SER A 141 4.30 30.57 -18.12
CA SER A 141 3.69 30.08 -16.90
C SER A 141 2.27 30.61 -16.75
N ILE A 142 1.39 29.79 -16.18
CA ILE A 142 -0.01 30.09 -15.88
C ILE A 142 -0.37 29.55 -14.50
N GLN A 143 -1.33 30.15 -13.82
CA GLN A 143 -1.91 29.61 -12.58
C GLN A 143 -3.29 29.02 -12.87
N PHE A 144 -3.60 27.86 -12.31
CA PHE A 144 -4.92 27.23 -12.44
C PHE A 144 -5.31 26.49 -11.15
N PRO A 145 -6.57 26.63 -10.65
CA PRO A 145 -7.55 27.64 -11.07
C PRO A 145 -7.00 29.07 -10.96
N PRO A 146 -7.61 30.07 -11.62
CA PRO A 146 -7.35 31.47 -11.33
C PRO A 146 -7.59 31.74 -9.84
N ASP A 147 -6.81 32.65 -9.26
CA ASP A 147 -7.07 33.18 -7.92
C ASP A 147 -8.44 33.89 -7.92
N ASP A 148 -9.36 33.45 -7.06
CA ASP A 148 -10.71 33.99 -6.94
C ASP A 148 -10.79 35.16 -5.94
N GLY A 149 -9.69 35.49 -5.25
CA GLY A 149 -9.63 36.48 -4.18
C GLY A 149 -10.46 36.10 -2.95
N GLY A 150 -10.92 34.86 -2.84
CA GLY A 150 -11.72 34.36 -1.73
C GLY A 150 -10.88 34.10 -0.48
N ASP A 151 -11.53 34.13 0.69
CA ASP A 151 -10.84 33.75 1.93
C ASP A 151 -10.69 32.23 2.00
N HIS A 152 -9.55 31.70 1.54
CA HIS A 152 -9.26 30.27 1.55
C HIS A 152 -9.26 29.65 2.96
N GLU A 153 -9.22 30.45 4.04
CA GLU A 153 -9.43 29.96 5.41
C GLU A 153 -10.91 29.72 5.76
N ALA A 154 -11.85 30.02 4.86
CA ALA A 154 -13.24 29.58 4.93
C ALA A 154 -13.50 28.26 4.18
N ALA A 155 -12.58 27.81 3.32
CA ALA A 155 -12.66 26.50 2.67
C ALA A 155 -12.61 25.36 3.72
N ALA A 156 -13.13 24.18 3.38
CA ALA A 156 -12.93 23.00 4.21
C ALA A 156 -11.43 22.66 4.29
N GLN A 157 -10.98 22.16 5.45
CA GLN A 157 -9.57 21.83 5.71
C GLN A 157 -9.42 20.36 6.13
N ASP A 158 -8.18 19.87 6.15
CA ASP A 158 -7.81 18.52 6.61
C ASP A 158 -8.65 17.36 6.04
N LEU A 159 -9.00 17.45 4.75
CA LEU A 159 -9.72 16.41 4.01
C LEU A 159 -8.92 15.09 3.99
N ARG A 160 -9.41 14.11 4.75
CA ARG A 160 -8.83 12.77 4.89
C ARG A 160 -9.87 11.74 4.41
N CYS A 161 -9.43 10.78 3.59
CA CYS A 161 -10.29 9.73 3.06
C CYS A 161 -9.63 8.36 3.21
N TRP A 162 -10.42 7.34 3.52
CA TRP A 162 -9.98 5.96 3.71
C TRP A 162 -11.04 4.96 3.22
N VAL A 163 -10.59 3.82 2.69
CA VAL A 163 -11.47 2.71 2.29
C VAL A 163 -11.45 1.65 3.38
N HIS A 164 -12.63 1.17 3.79
CA HIS A 164 -12.81 0.11 4.79
C HIS A 164 -14.11 -0.64 4.50
N GLU A 165 -14.15 -1.95 4.72
CA GLU A 165 -15.37 -2.78 4.63
C GLU A 165 -16.21 -2.62 3.33
N GLY A 166 -15.55 -2.31 2.19
CA GLY A 166 -16.25 -2.06 0.92
C GLY A 166 -16.90 -0.66 0.82
N ARG A 167 -16.54 0.27 1.69
CA ARG A 167 -17.00 1.66 1.74
C ARG A 167 -15.81 2.62 1.58
N LEU A 168 -16.02 3.75 0.91
CA LEU A 168 -15.14 4.92 0.99
C LEU A 168 -15.73 5.88 2.02
N SER A 169 -14.96 6.24 3.03
CA SER A 169 -15.30 7.30 3.98
C SER A 169 -14.33 8.47 3.83
N CYS A 170 -14.85 9.68 3.94
CA CYS A 170 -14.09 10.93 3.97
C CYS A 170 -14.56 11.80 5.13
N GLN A 171 -13.64 12.58 5.69
CA GLN A 171 -13.86 13.51 6.79
C GLN A 171 -13.06 14.79 6.51
N TRP A 172 -13.62 15.94 6.87
CA TRP A 172 -12.96 17.24 6.78
C TRP A 172 -13.27 18.09 8.01
N GLU A 173 -12.44 19.10 8.22
CA GLU A 173 -12.65 20.15 9.21
C GLU A 173 -13.28 21.38 8.56
N ARG A 174 -14.04 22.12 9.36
CA ARG A 174 -14.56 23.43 8.98
C ARG A 174 -13.41 24.43 8.91
N GLY A 175 -13.37 25.26 7.86
CA GLY A 175 -12.36 26.31 7.74
C GLY A 175 -12.41 27.28 8.94
N PRO A 176 -11.27 27.69 9.52
CA PRO A 176 -11.24 28.52 10.73
C PRO A 176 -11.91 29.90 10.59
N LYS A 177 -12.16 30.39 9.36
CA LYS A 177 -12.96 31.61 9.09
C LYS A 177 -14.34 31.33 8.49
N ALA A 178 -14.77 30.08 8.38
CA ALA A 178 -16.05 29.72 7.78
C ALA A 178 -17.24 30.13 8.69
N ALA A 179 -17.98 31.15 8.26
CA ALA A 179 -18.81 32.06 9.05
C ALA A 179 -20.07 31.51 9.78
N GLY A 180 -20.01 30.29 10.35
CA GLY A 180 -21.08 29.67 11.14
C GLY A 180 -22.28 29.16 10.34
N ASP A 181 -22.73 29.91 9.33
CA ASP A 181 -23.84 29.55 8.43
C ASP A 181 -23.40 28.81 7.15
N VAL A 182 -22.09 28.71 6.92
CA VAL A 182 -21.52 27.91 5.83
C VAL A 182 -21.85 26.44 6.04
N HIS A 183 -22.40 25.80 5.01
CA HIS A 183 -22.55 24.36 4.91
C HIS A 183 -21.65 23.83 3.79
N TYR A 184 -20.96 22.72 4.00
CA TYR A 184 -20.19 22.05 2.96
C TYR A 184 -20.97 20.91 2.31
N ARG A 185 -20.63 20.62 1.05
CA ARG A 185 -21.12 19.45 0.31
C ARG A 185 -19.96 18.75 -0.38
N MET A 186 -19.93 17.43 -0.28
CA MET A 186 -18.89 16.58 -0.86
C MET A 186 -19.37 16.05 -2.20
N PHE A 187 -18.54 16.28 -3.22
CA PHE A 187 -18.66 15.71 -4.54
C PHE A 187 -17.48 14.78 -4.81
N TRP A 188 -17.70 13.76 -5.62
CA TRP A 188 -16.66 12.83 -6.05
C TRP A 188 -16.81 12.49 -7.53
N ARG A 189 -15.68 12.16 -8.16
CA ARG A 189 -15.62 11.66 -9.55
C ARG A 189 -14.40 10.76 -9.75
N ASP A 190 -14.47 9.89 -10.75
CA ASP A 190 -13.29 9.25 -11.33
C ASP A 190 -12.31 10.34 -11.79
N VAL A 191 -11.01 10.18 -11.52
CA VAL A 191 -10.01 11.19 -11.87
C VAL A 191 -9.99 11.48 -13.39
N ARG A 192 -10.30 10.46 -14.22
CA ARG A 192 -10.30 10.51 -15.69
C ARG A 192 -11.49 11.25 -16.28
N LEU A 193 -12.57 11.42 -15.52
CA LEU A 193 -13.79 12.08 -15.98
C LEU A 193 -13.76 13.57 -15.61
N GLY A 194 -14.05 14.45 -16.56
CA GLY A 194 -14.10 15.90 -16.35
C GLY A 194 -15.20 16.36 -15.39
N PRO A 195 -15.18 17.62 -14.92
CA PRO A 195 -15.96 18.10 -13.77
C PRO A 195 -17.49 17.92 -13.86
N ALA A 196 -18.04 17.85 -15.07
CA ALA A 196 -19.46 17.58 -15.32
C ALA A 196 -19.95 16.20 -14.80
N HIS A 197 -19.04 15.30 -14.42
CA HIS A 197 -19.34 13.97 -13.86
C HIS A 197 -19.28 13.92 -12.33
N ASN A 198 -19.14 15.07 -11.65
CA ASN A 198 -19.22 15.16 -10.19
C ASN A 198 -20.55 14.60 -9.67
N ARG A 199 -20.48 13.63 -8.77
CA ARG A 199 -21.63 13.04 -8.06
C ARG A 199 -21.59 13.51 -6.60
N GLU A 200 -22.73 13.93 -6.06
CA GLU A 200 -22.80 14.31 -4.64
C GLU A 200 -22.76 13.07 -3.73
N CYS A 201 -22.31 13.25 -2.47
CA CYS A 201 -22.34 12.24 -1.44
C CYS A 201 -23.79 11.79 -1.10
N PRO A 202 -24.09 10.48 -1.01
CA PRO A 202 -25.41 10.00 -0.61
C PRO A 202 -25.63 10.01 0.91
N HIS A 203 -24.59 9.88 1.73
CA HIS A 203 -24.69 9.75 3.19
C HIS A 203 -23.65 10.61 3.91
N TYR A 204 -24.08 11.81 4.30
CA TYR A 204 -23.31 12.68 5.19
C TYR A 204 -23.45 12.24 6.65
N HIS A 205 -22.44 12.53 7.45
CA HIS A 205 -22.43 12.37 8.91
C HIS A 205 -21.66 13.53 9.55
N SER A 206 -22.10 13.99 10.72
CA SER A 206 -21.33 14.93 11.55
C SER A 206 -20.85 14.20 12.80
N LEU A 207 -19.60 14.45 13.19
CA LEU A 207 -18.97 13.78 14.34
C LEU A 207 -19.05 14.60 15.63
N ASP A 208 -20.15 15.33 15.83
CA ASP A 208 -20.49 16.04 17.08
C ASP A 208 -21.03 15.07 18.14
N VAL A 209 -20.15 14.20 18.63
CA VAL A 209 -20.49 13.22 19.66
C VAL A 209 -20.73 13.94 21.00
N ASN A 210 -21.97 13.88 21.49
CA ASN A 210 -22.48 14.29 22.82
C ASN A 210 -23.31 15.58 22.97
N THR A 211 -24.12 16.00 21.99
CA THR A 211 -25.27 16.89 22.31
C THR A 211 -26.56 16.57 21.55
N ALA A 212 -27.65 16.35 22.30
CA ALA A 212 -29.01 16.39 21.76
C ALA A 212 -29.46 17.87 21.68
N GLY A 213 -29.01 18.56 20.64
CA GLY A 213 -29.30 19.97 20.37
C GLY A 213 -28.53 20.45 19.12
N PRO A 214 -28.74 21.70 18.66
CA PRO A 214 -27.93 22.27 17.58
C PRO A 214 -26.46 22.29 17.99
N ALA A 215 -25.58 21.62 17.23
CA ALA A 215 -24.19 21.44 17.62
C ALA A 215 -23.41 22.76 17.65
N PRO A 216 -22.70 23.08 18.75
CA PRO A 216 -21.99 24.35 18.90
C PRO A 216 -20.64 24.33 18.14
N HIS A 217 -20.67 24.80 16.89
CA HIS A 217 -19.54 25.41 16.18
C HIS A 217 -18.17 24.72 16.31
N GLY A 218 -18.04 23.47 15.84
CA GLY A 218 -16.73 22.80 15.81
C GLY A 218 -16.69 21.39 15.20
N GLY A 219 -17.83 20.76 14.95
CA GLY A 219 -17.90 19.38 14.46
C GLY A 219 -17.14 19.13 13.16
N HIS A 220 -16.49 17.97 13.10
CA HIS A 220 -16.03 17.41 11.83
C HIS A 220 -17.25 16.99 11.00
N GLU A 221 -17.25 17.39 9.74
CA GLU A 221 -18.21 16.92 8.75
C GLU A 221 -17.59 15.77 7.95
N GLY A 222 -18.42 14.82 7.51
CA GLY A 222 -17.97 13.63 6.82
C GLY A 222 -19.01 13.06 5.87
N CYS A 223 -18.55 12.13 5.05
CA CYS A 223 -19.33 11.43 4.03
C CYS A 223 -18.89 9.96 4.00
N THR A 224 -19.84 9.05 3.74
CA THR A 224 -19.53 7.65 3.44
C THR A 224 -20.36 7.16 2.26
N LEU A 225 -19.74 6.41 1.35
CA LEU A 225 -20.36 5.91 0.12
C LEU A 225 -19.83 4.53 -0.25
N ASP A 226 -20.63 3.73 -0.96
CA ASP A 226 -20.29 2.34 -1.27
C ASP A 226 -19.26 2.24 -2.40
N LEU A 227 -18.20 1.45 -2.21
CA LEU A 227 -17.05 1.39 -3.11
C LEU A 227 -17.41 0.86 -4.50
N ASP A 228 -18.39 -0.05 -4.61
CA ASP A 228 -18.88 -0.55 -5.89
C ASP A 228 -19.60 0.54 -6.71
N THR A 229 -20.15 1.58 -6.06
CA THR A 229 -20.68 2.77 -6.74
C THR A 229 -19.55 3.60 -7.37
N VAL A 230 -18.37 3.61 -6.75
CA VAL A 230 -17.17 4.36 -7.19
C VAL A 230 -16.47 3.67 -8.36
N LEU A 231 -16.16 2.38 -8.18
CA LEU A 231 -15.40 1.60 -9.16
C LEU A 231 -16.22 1.28 -10.42
N GLY A 232 -17.56 1.30 -10.29
CA GLY A 232 -18.46 0.78 -11.30
C GLY A 232 -18.47 -0.75 -11.32
N SER A 233 -19.50 -1.34 -11.91
CA SER A 233 -19.77 -2.78 -11.88
C SER A 233 -18.82 -3.65 -12.73
N THR A 234 -17.64 -3.17 -13.11
CA THR A 234 -16.67 -3.83 -13.99
C THR A 234 -15.53 -4.47 -13.18
N PRO A 235 -15.56 -5.78 -12.87
CA PRO A 235 -14.73 -6.32 -11.79
C PRO A 235 -13.26 -6.61 -12.14
N ASN A 236 -12.91 -6.60 -13.44
CA ASN A 236 -11.64 -7.15 -13.94
C ASN A 236 -10.97 -6.23 -14.97
N SER A 237 -10.26 -5.20 -14.53
CA SER A 237 -9.29 -4.47 -15.36
C SER A 237 -8.00 -4.24 -14.56
N PRO A 238 -6.88 -4.89 -14.91
CA PRO A 238 -5.67 -4.88 -14.09
C PRO A 238 -4.89 -3.56 -14.11
N ASP A 239 -5.17 -2.66 -15.06
CA ASP A 239 -4.47 -1.38 -15.23
C ASP A 239 -5.08 -0.22 -14.41
N LEU A 240 -6.22 -0.44 -13.75
CA LEU A 240 -6.95 0.62 -13.04
C LEU A 240 -6.54 0.69 -11.57
N VAL A 241 -5.49 1.45 -11.26
CA VAL A 241 -5.37 2.12 -9.95
C VAL A 241 -6.52 3.14 -9.89
N PRO A 242 -7.57 2.91 -9.10
CA PRO A 242 -8.77 3.72 -9.20
C PRO A 242 -8.57 4.97 -8.34
N GLN A 243 -8.05 6.01 -8.97
CA GLN A 243 -7.93 7.33 -8.36
C GLN A 243 -9.23 8.11 -8.54
N VAL A 244 -9.70 8.73 -7.46
CA VAL A 244 -10.87 9.61 -7.47
C VAL A 244 -10.49 11.02 -7.08
N THR A 245 -11.12 12.02 -7.68
CA THR A 245 -11.07 13.39 -7.16
C THR A 245 -12.25 13.57 -6.21
N ILE A 246 -11.96 13.97 -4.98
CA ILE A 246 -12.93 14.40 -3.98
C ILE A 246 -12.88 15.92 -3.90
N THR A 247 -14.04 16.58 -3.99
CA THR A 247 -14.17 18.05 -3.95
C THR A 247 -15.20 18.44 -2.91
N ILE A 248 -14.81 19.29 -1.96
CA ILE A 248 -15.67 19.85 -0.92
C ILE A 248 -16.00 21.30 -1.28
N ASN A 249 -17.27 21.58 -1.56
CA ASN A 249 -17.76 22.92 -1.88
C ASN A 249 -18.47 23.53 -0.67
N GLY A 250 -18.05 24.72 -0.24
CA GLY A 250 -18.75 25.50 0.79
C GLY A 250 -19.85 26.39 0.20
N SER A 251 -20.89 26.67 0.99
CA SER A 251 -21.90 27.69 0.67
C SER A 251 -22.49 28.29 1.94
N GLY A 252 -22.48 29.62 2.06
CA GLY A 252 -23.10 30.40 3.15
C GLY A 252 -23.67 31.71 2.62
N ARG A 253 -24.27 32.54 3.49
CA ARG A 253 -24.92 33.82 3.12
C ARG A 253 -23.95 34.99 3.09
N ALA A 254 -22.83 34.90 3.80
CA ALA A 254 -21.83 35.96 3.92
C ALA A 254 -21.04 36.22 2.62
N GLY A 255 -20.97 35.23 1.71
CA GLY A 255 -20.24 35.33 0.45
C GLY A 255 -19.96 33.96 -0.17
N PRO A 256 -19.27 33.92 -1.33
CA PRO A 256 -18.72 32.67 -1.86
C PRO A 256 -17.68 32.09 -0.89
N VAL A 257 -17.63 30.77 -0.79
CA VAL A 257 -16.65 30.05 0.03
C VAL A 257 -15.79 29.21 -0.92
N PRO A 258 -14.46 29.40 -0.95
CA PRO A 258 -13.59 28.62 -1.82
C PRO A 258 -13.72 27.11 -1.56
N CYS A 259 -13.55 26.31 -2.61
CA CYS A 259 -13.60 24.86 -2.49
C CYS A 259 -12.25 24.27 -2.02
N MET A 260 -12.27 22.99 -1.68
CA MET A 260 -11.11 22.16 -1.30
C MET A 260 -11.17 20.88 -2.14
N ASP A 261 -10.07 20.43 -2.74
CA ASP A 261 -10.07 19.16 -3.47
C ASP A 261 -8.78 18.33 -3.31
N ASN A 262 -8.92 17.02 -3.50
CA ASN A 262 -7.81 16.09 -3.39
C ASN A 262 -8.00 14.87 -4.31
N THR A 263 -6.90 14.35 -4.87
CA THR A 263 -6.89 13.11 -5.63
C THR A 263 -6.54 11.94 -4.71
N VAL A 264 -7.55 11.13 -4.37
CA VAL A 264 -7.42 9.97 -3.48
C VAL A 264 -7.10 8.72 -4.31
N ASP A 265 -5.93 8.14 -4.05
CA ASP A 265 -5.55 6.79 -4.51
C ASP A 265 -6.19 5.75 -3.57
N LEU A 266 -7.15 4.98 -4.07
CA LEU A 266 -7.93 4.06 -3.24
C LEU A 266 -7.11 2.85 -2.73
N GLN A 267 -6.04 2.44 -3.42
CA GLN A 267 -5.12 1.42 -2.90
C GLN A 267 -4.33 1.97 -1.70
N ARG A 268 -3.86 3.23 -1.79
CA ARG A 268 -3.22 3.91 -0.67
C ARG A 268 -4.18 4.24 0.47
N ALA A 269 -5.46 4.51 0.17
CA ALA A 269 -6.51 4.80 1.15
C ALA A 269 -7.09 3.56 1.87
N GLU A 270 -6.96 2.34 1.33
CA GLU A 270 -7.52 1.11 1.92
C GLU A 270 -6.90 0.76 3.28
N VAL A 271 -7.67 0.87 4.37
CA VAL A 271 -7.26 0.39 5.69
C VAL A 271 -7.17 -1.13 5.65
N LEU A 272 -6.00 -1.69 5.98
CA LEU A 272 -5.81 -3.13 6.03
C LEU A 272 -6.55 -3.70 7.25
N ALA A 273 -7.65 -4.40 6.99
CA ALA A 273 -8.38 -5.15 8.01
C ALA A 273 -7.54 -6.36 8.51
N PRO A 274 -7.72 -6.81 9.76
CA PRO A 274 -7.01 -7.97 10.30
C PRO A 274 -7.37 -9.24 9.51
N PRO A 275 -6.41 -10.14 9.22
CA PRO A 275 -6.72 -11.39 8.54
C PRO A 275 -7.55 -12.34 9.42
N THR A 276 -8.57 -12.97 8.83
CA THR A 276 -9.35 -14.04 9.46
C THR A 276 -8.47 -15.29 9.56
N LEU A 277 -8.18 -15.72 10.78
CA LEU A 277 -7.27 -16.82 11.10
C LEU A 277 -8.05 -18.10 11.39
N THR A 278 -7.64 -19.22 10.80
CA THR A 278 -8.13 -20.57 11.13
C THR A 278 -6.94 -21.48 11.44
N VAL A 279 -7.10 -22.37 12.42
CA VAL A 279 -6.04 -23.30 12.83
C VAL A 279 -6.62 -24.69 13.02
N GLU A 280 -5.99 -25.68 12.41
CA GLU A 280 -6.37 -27.10 12.46
C GLU A 280 -5.18 -27.96 12.93
N CYS A 281 -5.45 -29.09 13.58
CA CYS A 281 -4.42 -30.07 13.93
C CYS A 281 -4.40 -31.23 12.94
N ASN A 282 -3.23 -31.59 12.44
CA ASN A 282 -2.96 -32.79 11.65
C ASN A 282 -2.03 -33.71 12.44
N GLY A 283 -2.59 -34.65 13.21
CA GLY A 283 -1.82 -35.41 14.19
C GLY A 283 -1.24 -34.49 15.27
N SER A 284 0.09 -34.43 15.38
CA SER A 284 0.80 -33.53 16.30
C SER A 284 1.18 -32.16 15.69
N GLU A 285 0.92 -31.96 14.41
CA GLU A 285 1.20 -30.70 13.71
C GLU A 285 0.01 -29.74 13.81
N ALA A 286 0.29 -28.44 14.00
CA ALA A 286 -0.70 -27.37 13.83
C ALA A 286 -0.51 -26.68 12.48
N HIS A 287 -1.59 -26.57 11.70
CA HIS A 287 -1.66 -25.85 10.44
C HIS A 287 -2.48 -24.57 10.65
N ALA A 288 -1.81 -23.42 10.69
CA ALA A 288 -2.47 -22.11 10.67
C ALA A 288 -2.65 -21.65 9.21
N ARG A 289 -3.85 -21.18 8.86
CA ARG A 289 -4.18 -20.55 7.57
C ARG A 289 -4.89 -19.24 7.83
N TRP A 290 -4.80 -18.28 6.91
CA TRP A 290 -5.54 -17.03 7.05
C TRP A 290 -6.00 -16.45 5.73
N VAL A 291 -7.11 -15.71 5.78
CA VAL A 291 -7.64 -14.95 4.64
C VAL A 291 -7.63 -13.48 5.01
N ALA A 292 -6.86 -12.68 4.28
CA ALA A 292 -6.80 -11.23 4.48
C ALA A 292 -7.81 -10.53 3.56
N PRO A 293 -8.92 -9.97 4.08
CA PRO A 293 -9.85 -9.20 3.26
C PRO A 293 -9.17 -7.95 2.69
N ASN A 294 -9.13 -7.85 1.36
CA ASN A 294 -8.55 -6.72 0.62
C ASN A 294 -9.22 -6.59 -0.76
N ARG A 295 -9.29 -5.35 -1.27
CA ARG A 295 -9.87 -4.97 -2.56
C ARG A 295 -8.82 -4.45 -3.56
N PHE A 296 -7.67 -3.95 -3.09
CA PHE A 296 -6.63 -3.40 -3.97
C PHE A 296 -5.22 -3.98 -3.75
N HIS A 297 -5.02 -4.89 -2.80
CA HIS A 297 -3.70 -5.45 -2.46
C HIS A 297 -3.53 -6.91 -2.92
N HIS A 298 -4.14 -7.29 -4.03
CA HIS A 298 -4.11 -8.66 -4.56
C HIS A 298 -2.67 -9.11 -4.86
N GLY A 299 -2.15 -10.07 -4.08
CA GLY A 299 -0.76 -10.55 -4.18
C GLY A 299 0.30 -9.59 -3.64
N LEU A 300 -0.10 -8.45 -3.05
CA LEU A 300 0.78 -7.38 -2.55
C LEU A 300 0.69 -7.22 -1.02
N LEU A 301 0.44 -8.33 -0.32
CA LEU A 301 0.41 -8.42 1.15
C LEU A 301 1.45 -9.41 1.67
N GLY A 302 2.39 -8.90 2.47
CA GLY A 302 3.18 -9.71 3.38
C GLY A 302 2.46 -9.89 4.73
N TYR A 303 2.86 -10.90 5.49
CA TYR A 303 2.30 -11.20 6.82
C TYR A 303 3.39 -11.26 7.87
N THR A 304 3.06 -10.81 9.09
CA THR A 304 3.83 -11.14 10.29
C THR A 304 2.96 -12.04 11.16
N LEU A 305 3.44 -13.25 11.42
CA LEU A 305 2.80 -14.27 12.25
C LEU A 305 3.50 -14.31 13.62
N GLN A 306 2.72 -14.18 14.68
CA GLN A 306 3.14 -14.27 16.08
C GLN A 306 2.67 -15.62 16.65
N VAL A 307 3.62 -16.41 17.16
CA VAL A 307 3.41 -17.81 17.58
C VAL A 307 3.86 -17.99 19.02
N ASN A 308 2.94 -18.41 19.88
CA ASN A 308 3.16 -18.68 21.29
C ASN A 308 2.88 -20.16 21.59
N GLN A 309 3.91 -20.90 22.00
CA GLN A 309 3.89 -22.35 22.22
C GLN A 309 4.20 -22.65 23.68
N SER A 310 3.40 -23.50 24.34
CA SER A 310 3.66 -23.96 25.72
C SER A 310 5.02 -24.63 25.93
N SER A 311 5.66 -25.12 24.87
CA SER A 311 6.98 -25.75 24.87
C SER A 311 8.16 -24.77 24.76
N ARG A 312 7.91 -23.46 24.57
CA ARG A 312 8.94 -22.42 24.39
C ARG A 312 8.66 -21.23 25.31
N SER A 313 9.68 -20.76 26.02
CA SER A 313 9.57 -19.60 26.93
C SER A 313 9.49 -18.26 26.21
N GLU A 314 9.90 -18.20 24.94
CA GLU A 314 9.94 -16.99 24.13
C GLU A 314 8.87 -17.01 23.04
N LEU A 315 8.19 -15.87 22.87
CA LEU A 315 7.25 -15.61 21.80
C LEU A 315 8.02 -15.44 20.48
N GLN A 316 7.56 -16.11 19.43
CA GLN A 316 8.25 -16.14 18.14
C GLN A 316 7.48 -15.30 17.12
N GLU A 317 8.17 -14.44 16.37
CA GLU A 317 7.59 -13.74 15.22
C GLU A 317 8.27 -14.18 13.91
N TYR A 318 7.45 -14.51 12.92
CA TYR A 318 7.87 -14.91 11.58
C TYR A 318 7.29 -13.95 10.55
N ASN A 319 8.08 -13.51 9.57
CA ASN A 319 7.56 -12.83 8.39
C ASN A 319 7.34 -13.86 7.28
N VAL A 320 6.14 -13.90 6.71
CA VAL A 320 5.67 -14.93 5.80
C VAL A 320 4.91 -14.27 4.64
N SER A 321 5.20 -14.65 3.39
CA SER A 321 4.50 -14.14 2.19
C SER A 321 3.32 -15.02 1.75
N ILE A 322 3.24 -16.24 2.29
CA ILE A 322 2.25 -17.27 1.94
C ILE A 322 1.17 -17.29 3.05
N PRO A 323 -0.14 -17.40 2.72
CA PRO A 323 -1.23 -17.33 3.71
C PRO A 323 -1.43 -18.58 4.58
N HIS A 324 -0.37 -19.35 4.84
CA HIS A 324 -0.40 -20.48 5.76
C HIS A 324 0.97 -20.74 6.42
N PHE A 325 0.96 -21.44 7.55
CA PHE A 325 2.15 -21.81 8.31
C PHE A 325 1.92 -23.13 9.06
N TRP A 326 2.98 -23.93 9.21
CA TRP A 326 2.95 -25.24 9.86
C TRP A 326 3.88 -25.26 11.08
N VAL A 327 3.43 -25.88 12.16
CA VAL A 327 4.23 -26.10 13.38
C VAL A 327 4.17 -27.59 13.76
N PRO A 328 5.27 -28.34 13.65
CA PRO A 328 5.32 -29.73 14.12
C PRO A 328 5.36 -29.78 15.66
N ASN A 329 4.76 -30.83 16.24
CA ASN A 329 4.69 -31.04 17.69
C ASN A 329 4.22 -29.81 18.47
N ALA A 330 3.11 -29.23 18.02
CA ALA A 330 2.63 -27.93 18.48
C ALA A 330 2.15 -27.91 19.94
N GLY A 331 1.63 -29.03 20.45
CA GLY A 331 1.07 -29.12 21.81
C GLY A 331 -0.03 -28.08 22.04
N ALA A 332 -0.01 -27.40 23.19
CA ALA A 332 -0.82 -26.20 23.40
C ALA A 332 -0.15 -24.98 22.75
N ILE A 333 -0.83 -24.39 21.77
CA ILE A 333 -0.30 -23.34 20.88
C ILE A 333 -1.35 -22.25 20.64
N SER A 334 -0.89 -21.02 20.43
CA SER A 334 -1.72 -19.91 19.96
C SER A 334 -1.01 -19.07 18.91
N PHE A 335 -1.82 -18.53 17.99
CA PHE A 335 -1.40 -17.79 16.81
C PHE A 335 -2.08 -16.43 16.75
N ARG A 336 -1.36 -15.42 16.25
CA ARG A 336 -1.89 -14.12 15.79
C ARG A 336 -1.22 -13.74 14.49
N VAL A 337 -1.95 -13.12 13.57
CA VAL A 337 -1.41 -12.66 12.29
C VAL A 337 -1.80 -11.21 12.03
N LYS A 338 -0.91 -10.44 11.38
CA LYS A 338 -1.22 -9.13 10.79
C LYS A 338 -0.69 -9.09 9.36
N SER A 339 -1.37 -8.33 8.49
CA SER A 339 -0.91 -8.05 7.14
C SER A 339 -0.11 -6.75 7.08
N ARG A 340 0.71 -6.63 6.04
CA ARG A 340 1.50 -5.45 5.66
C ARG A 340 1.34 -5.22 4.17
N SER A 341 1.21 -3.96 3.73
CA SER A 341 1.28 -3.64 2.31
C SER A 341 2.72 -3.71 1.82
N GLU A 342 2.97 -4.40 0.70
CA GLU A 342 4.26 -4.31 0.01
C GLU A 342 4.41 -2.99 -0.78
N VAL A 343 3.30 -2.26 -1.00
CA VAL A 343 3.29 -0.94 -1.66
C VAL A 343 3.66 0.18 -0.68
N ASP A 344 3.25 0.05 0.59
CA ASP A 344 3.72 0.88 1.71
C ASP A 344 4.08 0.00 2.92
N PRO A 345 5.36 -0.35 3.13
CA PRO A 345 5.78 -1.19 4.25
C PRO A 345 5.49 -0.65 5.66
N ARG A 346 5.08 0.62 5.80
CA ARG A 346 4.61 1.21 7.07
C ARG A 346 3.15 0.86 7.36
N LYS A 347 2.37 0.56 6.31
CA LYS A 347 0.94 0.27 6.35
C LYS A 347 0.71 -1.17 6.78
N LEU A 348 0.11 -1.32 7.96
CA LEU A 348 -0.08 -2.56 8.70
C LEU A 348 -1.54 -2.71 9.10
N SER A 349 -2.06 -3.94 9.14
CA SER A 349 -3.33 -4.19 9.82
C SER A 349 -3.15 -4.19 11.35
N SER A 350 -4.27 -4.11 12.07
CA SER A 350 -4.32 -4.65 13.44
C SER A 350 -3.96 -6.14 13.44
N TRP A 351 -3.54 -6.66 14.59
CA TRP A 351 -3.45 -8.11 14.78
C TRP A 351 -4.85 -8.75 14.69
N SER A 352 -4.90 -9.97 14.18
CA SER A 352 -6.05 -10.87 14.32
C SER A 352 -6.37 -11.13 15.79
N GLU A 353 -7.56 -11.65 16.04
CA GLU A 353 -7.83 -12.34 17.31
C GLU A 353 -6.83 -13.49 17.51
N ALA A 354 -6.61 -13.86 18.78
CA ALA A 354 -5.69 -14.94 19.13
C ALA A 354 -6.41 -16.28 18.97
N TRP A 355 -6.05 -17.06 17.95
CA TRP A 355 -6.59 -18.40 17.77
C TRP A 355 -5.69 -19.42 18.47
N GLY A 356 -6.24 -20.14 19.44
CA GLY A 356 -5.51 -21.11 20.25
C GLY A 356 -6.18 -22.48 20.29
N LEU A 357 -5.37 -23.53 20.29
CA LEU A 357 -5.83 -24.92 20.42
C LEU A 357 -4.75 -25.80 21.06
N VAL A 358 -5.09 -27.06 21.32
CA VAL A 358 -4.16 -28.09 21.82
C VAL A 358 -4.17 -29.26 20.86
N CYS A 359 -3.07 -29.47 20.14
CA CYS A 359 -2.94 -30.63 19.25
C CYS A 359 -2.55 -31.90 20.03
N PRO A 360 -3.01 -33.09 19.59
CA PRO A 360 -2.57 -34.39 20.12
C PRO A 360 -1.04 -34.54 20.19
N PRO A 361 -0.49 -35.26 21.18
CA PRO A 361 0.92 -35.62 21.18
C PRO A 361 1.24 -36.63 20.06
N GLU A 362 2.47 -36.63 19.57
CA GLU A 362 2.90 -37.59 18.54
C GLU A 362 2.91 -39.02 19.07
N VAL A 363 1.94 -39.83 18.63
CA VAL A 363 1.78 -41.23 19.07
C VAL A 363 2.77 -42.12 18.32
N THR A 364 4.04 -42.09 18.73
CA THR A 364 5.09 -42.95 18.15
C THR A 364 4.71 -44.43 18.29
N PRO A 365 4.56 -45.20 17.19
CA PRO A 365 3.99 -46.58 17.21
C PRO A 365 4.98 -47.65 17.70
N VAL A 366 5.93 -47.29 18.58
CA VAL A 366 6.98 -48.18 19.09
C VAL A 366 6.41 -49.39 19.85
N LYS A 367 5.25 -49.21 20.52
CA LYS A 367 4.63 -50.27 21.34
C LYS A 367 4.01 -51.42 20.53
N THR A 368 3.59 -51.22 19.28
CA THR A 368 2.98 -52.31 18.49
C THR A 368 4.03 -53.23 17.88
N ALA A 369 5.13 -52.68 17.33
CA ALA A 369 6.22 -53.47 16.74
C ALA A 369 6.97 -54.36 17.75
N LEU A 370 7.11 -53.90 19.00
CA LEU A 370 7.75 -54.68 20.07
C LEU A 370 6.85 -55.83 20.58
N VAL A 371 5.53 -55.65 20.57
CA VAL A 371 4.58 -56.69 21.01
C VAL A 371 4.42 -57.79 19.94
N THR A 372 4.35 -57.45 18.65
CA THR A 372 4.22 -58.44 17.57
C THR A 372 5.49 -59.29 17.39
N SER A 373 6.68 -58.69 17.56
CA SER A 373 7.95 -59.42 17.50
C SER A 373 8.11 -60.41 18.68
N VAL A 374 7.79 -60.02 19.91
CA VAL A 374 7.80 -60.93 21.06
C VAL A 374 6.76 -62.05 20.90
N ALA A 375 5.54 -61.74 20.45
CA ALA A 375 4.48 -62.73 20.25
C ALA A 375 4.83 -63.78 19.18
N THR A 376 5.44 -63.37 18.07
CA THR A 376 5.84 -64.27 16.97
C THR A 376 7.00 -65.18 17.37
N VAL A 377 8.00 -64.69 18.12
CA VAL A 377 9.09 -65.50 18.67
C VAL A 377 8.56 -66.54 19.67
N LEU A 378 7.67 -66.15 20.58
CA LEU A 378 7.05 -67.07 21.54
C LEU A 378 6.19 -68.14 20.85
N GLY A 379 5.38 -67.74 19.86
CA GLY A 379 4.57 -68.68 19.07
C GLY A 379 5.42 -69.71 18.32
N ALA A 380 6.48 -69.28 17.64
CA ALA A 380 7.40 -70.18 16.94
C ALA A 380 8.11 -71.16 17.91
N GLY A 381 8.55 -70.68 19.07
CA GLY A 381 9.17 -71.51 20.10
C GLY A 381 8.24 -72.61 20.65
N LEU A 382 6.97 -72.28 20.90
CA LEU A 382 5.97 -73.25 21.37
C LEU A 382 5.66 -74.33 20.32
N VAL A 383 5.53 -73.97 19.03
CA VAL A 383 5.32 -74.93 17.94
C VAL A 383 6.52 -75.87 17.79
N ALA A 384 7.74 -75.34 17.84
CA ALA A 384 8.96 -76.17 17.79
C ALA A 384 9.06 -77.15 18.98
N ALA A 385 8.72 -76.70 20.19
CA ALA A 385 8.68 -77.56 21.38
C ALA A 385 7.62 -78.67 21.26
N GLY A 386 6.42 -78.36 20.74
CA GLY A 386 5.37 -79.34 20.49
C GLY A 386 5.78 -80.42 19.50
N LEU A 387 6.41 -80.03 18.38
CA LEU A 387 6.93 -80.96 17.37
C LEU A 387 8.02 -81.88 17.95
N LEU A 388 8.97 -81.33 18.71
CA LEU A 388 10.01 -82.11 19.38
C LEU A 388 9.44 -83.14 20.37
N LEU A 389 8.44 -82.75 21.17
CA LEU A 389 7.77 -83.67 22.11
C LEU A 389 7.02 -84.80 21.38
N TRP A 390 6.33 -84.48 20.27
CA TRP A 390 5.63 -85.48 19.46
C TRP A 390 6.60 -86.47 18.80
N TRP A 391 7.72 -85.98 18.24
CA TRP A 391 8.78 -86.82 17.68
C TRP A 391 9.37 -87.77 18.73
N ARG A 392 9.65 -87.26 19.93
CA ARG A 392 10.21 -88.03 21.04
C ARG A 392 9.25 -89.11 21.56
N LYS A 393 7.94 -88.84 21.56
CA LYS A 393 6.88 -89.84 21.86
C LYS A 393 6.77 -90.90 20.77
N SER A 394 6.82 -90.50 19.49
CA SER A 394 6.77 -91.42 18.34
C SER A 394 7.96 -92.39 18.33
N LEU A 395 9.17 -91.90 18.58
CA LEU A 395 10.38 -92.73 18.71
C LEU A 395 10.26 -93.76 19.84
N LEU A 396 9.74 -93.38 21.01
CA LEU A 396 9.50 -94.32 22.11
C LEU A 396 8.53 -95.44 21.71
N SER A 397 7.43 -95.13 21.00
CA SER A 397 6.46 -96.14 20.54
C SER A 397 7.01 -97.13 19.50
N ARG A 398 8.14 -96.82 18.86
CA ARG A 398 8.80 -97.71 17.89
C ARG A 398 9.86 -98.63 18.52
N LEU A 399 10.33 -98.33 19.74
CA LEU A 399 11.36 -99.11 20.44
C LEU A 399 10.78 -100.18 21.39
N CYS A 400 9.49 -100.10 21.73
CA CYS A 400 8.80 -101.08 22.57
C CYS A 400 7.41 -101.42 21.99
N PRO A 401 7.28 -102.43 21.12
CA PRO A 401 5.97 -102.90 20.67
C PRO A 401 5.18 -103.51 21.84
N PRO A 402 3.84 -103.34 21.90
CA PRO A 402 3.04 -103.90 22.98
C PRO A 402 2.99 -105.43 22.91
N ILE A 403 3.19 -106.09 24.05
CA ILE A 403 3.18 -107.56 24.16
C ILE A 403 1.75 -108.08 23.89
N PRO A 404 1.56 -109.03 22.97
CA PRO A 404 0.24 -109.59 22.68
C PRO A 404 -0.27 -110.42 23.87
N ARG A 405 -1.50 -110.14 24.33
CA ARG A 405 -2.13 -110.88 25.42
C ARG A 405 -2.73 -112.19 24.93
N LEU A 406 -2.18 -113.31 25.39
CA LEU A 406 -2.82 -114.62 25.29
C LEU A 406 -4.16 -114.62 26.05
N ARG A 407 -5.20 -115.20 25.44
CA ARG A 407 -6.46 -115.52 26.12
C ARG A 407 -6.37 -116.91 26.73
N LEU A 408 -6.74 -117.05 28.00
CA LEU A 408 -7.03 -118.31 28.67
C LEU A 408 -8.47 -118.26 29.20
N PRO A 409 -9.34 -119.24 28.88
CA PRO A 409 -10.70 -119.30 29.38
C PRO A 409 -10.77 -120.08 30.71
N LEU A 410 -11.68 -119.68 31.60
CA LEU A 410 -12.21 -120.48 32.73
C LEU A 410 -13.56 -119.86 33.16
N ALA A 411 -14.38 -120.63 33.88
CA ALA A 411 -15.83 -120.45 33.96
C ALA A 411 -16.38 -119.96 35.32
N GLY A 412 -17.70 -119.73 35.38
CA GLY A 412 -18.45 -119.15 36.52
C GLY A 412 -19.05 -117.80 36.11
N GLU A 413 -20.28 -117.67 35.57
CA GLU A 413 -21.61 -118.19 35.96
C GLU A 413 -22.33 -117.32 36.99
N MET A 414 -23.67 -117.29 36.88
CA MET A 414 -24.64 -116.38 37.51
C MET A 414 -24.65 -114.95 36.93
N VAL A 415 -25.77 -114.28 36.62
CA VAL A 415 -27.15 -114.61 36.19
C VAL A 415 -27.89 -113.26 36.26
N VAL A 416 -28.56 -112.87 35.17
CA VAL A 416 -29.76 -112.00 35.07
C VAL A 416 -29.93 -110.81 36.04
N TRP A 417 -30.14 -109.60 35.49
CA TRP A 417 -31.39 -108.82 35.68
C TRP A 417 -31.41 -107.57 34.77
N GLU A 418 -32.36 -107.54 33.85
CA GLU A 418 -32.85 -106.32 33.19
C GLU A 418 -34.31 -106.11 33.60
N PRO A 419 -34.70 -104.87 33.87
CA PRO A 419 -36.00 -104.38 33.40
C PRO A 419 -35.85 -103.04 32.65
N ALA A 420 -36.69 -102.85 31.63
CA ALA A 420 -36.75 -101.61 30.85
C ALA A 420 -37.89 -100.69 31.32
N LEU A 421 -37.76 -99.40 31.00
CA LEU A 421 -38.85 -98.44 30.70
C LEU A 421 -38.23 -97.42 29.72
N GLU A 422 -38.75 -97.30 28.49
CA GLU A 422 -39.66 -96.22 28.04
C GLU A 422 -39.01 -94.81 28.11
N ASP A 423 -38.65 -94.22 26.97
CA ASP A 423 -39.46 -93.29 26.14
C ASP A 423 -39.67 -91.90 26.78
N CYS A 424 -39.53 -90.75 26.09
CA CYS A 424 -39.04 -90.45 24.73
C CYS A 424 -38.25 -89.10 24.80
N GLU A 425 -37.81 -88.36 23.76
CA GLU A 425 -38.53 -87.87 22.58
C GLU A 425 -37.56 -87.24 21.54
N VAL A 426 -37.75 -87.57 20.24
CA VAL A 426 -37.57 -86.76 19.00
C VAL A 426 -36.53 -85.60 19.03
N THR A 427 -35.32 -85.70 18.47
CA THR A 427 -34.89 -85.54 17.03
C THR A 427 -35.20 -84.15 16.39
N PRO A 428 -34.54 -83.66 15.30
CA PRO A 428 -33.59 -84.28 14.35
C PRO A 428 -32.19 -83.57 14.32
N VAL A 429 -31.11 -83.95 13.59
CA VAL A 429 -30.87 -84.59 12.26
C VAL A 429 -31.18 -83.63 11.08
N THR A 430 -30.29 -83.28 10.14
CA THR A 430 -28.87 -83.60 9.84
C THR A 430 -28.25 -82.45 9.01
N ASP A 431 -26.92 -82.45 8.82
CA ASP A 431 -26.24 -81.63 7.80
C ASP A 431 -26.66 -81.97 6.36
N ALA A 432 -26.57 -80.99 5.46
CA ALA A 432 -26.54 -81.13 3.99
C ALA A 432 -25.86 -79.91 3.35
#